data_AF-A0A3D0ZGR4-F1
#
_entry.id   AF-A0A3D0ZGR4-F1
#
_cell.length_a   1.000
_cell.length_b   1.000
_cell.length_c   1.000
_cell.angle_alpha   90.00
_cell.angle_beta   90.00
_cell.angle_gamma   90.00
#
_symmetry.space_group_name_H-M   'P 1'
#
loop_
_entity.id
_entity.type
_entity.pdbx_description
1 polymer ?
#
loop_
_entity_poly.entity_id
_entity_poly.type
_entity_poly.pdbx_seq_one_letter_code
_entity_poly.pdbx_strand_id
1 'polypeptide(L)'
;PGTPLEDQGIMDGKDALRAIAAFRLAMPRTVLRYAGGRELTLGDLGTRQGLLGGINAVIVGNYLTTLGRPATADLNLLVELNMPIKELQKTL
;
A
#
# COMPACT_ATOMS: atom_id res chain seq x y z
N PRO A 1 20.40 10.07 -0.48
CA PRO A 1 21.31 10.98 0.26
C PRO A 1 21.11 12.43 -0.18
N GLY A 2 20.94 13.36 0.76
CA GLY A 2 20.80 14.80 0.52
C GLY A 2 19.46 15.43 0.90
N THR A 3 18.60 14.76 1.67
CA THR A 3 17.36 15.37 2.18
C THR A 3 17.48 15.63 3.68
N PRO A 4 16.81 16.67 4.25
CA PRO A 4 16.85 16.95 5.69
C PRO A 4 16.38 15.81 6.60
N LEU A 5 15.71 14.79 6.05
CA LEU A 5 15.18 13.64 6.78
C LEU A 5 15.90 12.34 6.39
N GLU A 6 17.07 12.40 5.75
CA GLU A 6 17.75 11.19 5.26
C GLU A 6 18.16 10.22 6.38
N ASP A 7 18.49 10.75 7.56
CA ASP A 7 18.87 9.96 8.74
C ASP A 7 17.66 9.52 9.59
N GLN A 8 16.43 9.87 9.17
CA GLN A 8 15.24 9.41 9.87
C GLN A 8 15.01 7.91 9.62
N GLY A 9 14.77 7.19 10.70
CA GLY A 9 14.42 5.77 10.63
C GLY A 9 13.08 5.53 9.95
N ILE A 10 12.89 4.30 9.47
CA ILE A 10 11.60 3.84 8.94
C ILE A 10 10.62 3.71 10.10
N MET A 11 9.37 4.14 9.87
CA MET A 11 8.27 3.98 10.83
C MET A 11 8.03 2.50 11.16
N ASP A 12 7.69 2.19 12.41
CA ASP A 12 7.30 0.83 12.78
C ASP A 12 6.03 0.41 12.04
N GLY A 13 6.02 -0.82 11.50
CA GLY A 13 4.90 -1.34 10.72
C GLY A 13 3.57 -1.34 11.49
N LYS A 14 3.58 -1.52 12.82
CA LYS A 14 2.36 -1.46 13.65
C LYS A 14 1.81 -0.05 13.72
N ASP A 15 2.66 0.97 13.76
CA ASP A 15 2.22 2.36 13.75
C ASP A 15 1.63 2.75 12.38
N ALA A 16 2.24 2.25 11.30
CA ALA A 16 1.67 2.42 9.96
C ALA A 16 0.28 1.74 9.85
N LEU A 17 0.10 0.53 10.38
CA LEU A 17 -1.20 -0.15 10.40
C LEU A 17 -2.25 0.59 11.25
N ARG A 18 -1.85 1.13 12.41
CA ARG A 18 -2.72 1.98 13.24
C ARG A 18 -3.16 3.23 12.47
N ALA A 19 -2.24 3.87 11.75
CA ALA A 19 -2.57 5.02 10.93
C ALA A 19 -3.57 4.67 9.82
N ILE A 20 -3.40 3.53 9.14
CA ILE A 20 -4.35 3.04 8.12
C ILE A 20 -5.75 2.88 8.71
N ALA A 21 -5.86 2.19 9.85
CA ALA A 21 -7.14 1.96 10.51
C ALA A 21 -7.78 3.29 10.95
N ALA A 22 -7.00 4.20 11.53
CA ALA A 22 -7.48 5.52 11.94
C ALA A 22 -8.03 6.32 10.76
N PHE A 23 -7.30 6.37 9.63
CA PHE A 23 -7.77 7.06 8.43
C PHE A 23 -9.00 6.42 7.81
N ARG A 24 -9.10 5.09 7.79
CA ARG A 24 -10.29 4.40 7.28
C ARG A 24 -11.53 4.71 8.13
N LEU A 25 -11.40 4.71 9.45
CA LEU A 25 -12.49 5.07 10.36
C LEU A 25 -12.91 6.54 10.22
N ALA A 26 -11.94 7.46 10.13
CA ALA A 26 -12.22 8.87 9.96
C ALA A 26 -12.79 9.22 8.58
N MET A 27 -12.41 8.47 7.53
CA MET A 27 -12.75 8.75 6.14
C MET A 27 -13.30 7.49 5.43
N PRO A 28 -14.51 7.04 5.77
CA PRO A 28 -15.02 5.73 5.37
C PRO A 28 -15.19 5.57 3.85
N ARG A 29 -15.43 6.65 3.12
CA ARG A 29 -15.68 6.63 1.66
C ARG A 29 -14.47 7.02 0.81
N THR A 30 -13.38 7.46 1.44
CA THR A 30 -12.20 7.97 0.71
C THR A 30 -11.38 6.81 0.15
N VAL A 31 -10.77 7.06 -1.01
CA VAL A 31 -9.75 6.17 -1.55
C VAL A 31 -8.48 6.34 -0.73
N LEU A 32 -8.11 5.30 0.00
CA LEU A 32 -6.83 5.22 0.70
C LEU A 32 -5.90 4.35 -0.14
N ARG A 33 -4.82 4.96 -0.60
CA ARG A 33 -3.93 4.37 -1.61
C ARG A 33 -2.55 4.11 -1.03
N TYR A 34 -2.04 2.90 -1.22
CA TYR A 34 -0.61 2.67 -1.06
C TYR A 34 0.18 3.35 -2.17
N ALA A 35 1.16 4.15 -1.76
CA ALA A 35 2.18 4.72 -2.62
C ALA A 35 3.51 3.98 -2.45
N GLY A 36 4.62 4.61 -2.85
CA GLY A 36 5.96 4.08 -2.64
C GLY A 36 6.34 4.02 -1.17
N GLY A 37 7.17 3.03 -0.81
CA GLY A 37 7.68 2.83 0.54
C GLY A 37 6.87 1.83 1.39
N ARG A 38 5.79 1.26 0.85
CA ARG A 38 5.01 0.21 1.56
C ARG A 38 5.85 -1.03 1.85
N GLU A 39 6.75 -1.40 0.94
CA GLU A 39 7.59 -2.59 1.07
C GLU A 39 8.56 -2.43 2.23
N LEU A 40 9.15 -1.24 2.34
CA LEU A 40 10.10 -0.88 3.38
C LEU A 40 9.44 -0.80 4.76
N THR A 41 8.24 -0.22 4.83
CA THR A 41 7.57 0.07 6.11
C THR A 41 6.75 -1.14 6.62
N LEU A 42 6.05 -1.82 5.73
CA LEU A 42 5.06 -2.84 6.10
C LEU A 42 5.48 -4.27 5.74
N GLY A 43 6.39 -4.44 4.77
CA GLY A 43 6.68 -5.74 4.16
C GLY A 43 5.42 -6.41 3.60
N ASP A 44 5.50 -7.70 3.28
CA ASP A 44 4.38 -8.42 2.65
C ASP A 44 3.22 -8.65 3.62
N LEU A 45 3.52 -9.07 4.85
CA LEU A 45 2.50 -9.32 5.88
C LEU A 45 1.76 -8.05 6.28
N GLY A 46 2.48 -6.95 6.51
CA GLY A 46 1.86 -5.67 6.85
C GLY A 46 1.09 -5.08 5.67
N THR A 47 1.59 -5.24 4.43
CA THR A 47 0.87 -4.79 3.24
C THR A 47 -0.48 -5.48 3.13
N ARG A 48 -0.51 -6.81 3.33
CA ARG A 48 -1.75 -7.60 3.39
C ARG A 48 -2.68 -7.11 4.49
N GLN A 49 -2.16 -6.92 5.71
CA GLN A 49 -2.94 -6.47 6.84
C GLN A 49 -3.57 -5.09 6.58
N GLY A 50 -2.84 -4.15 5.97
CA GLY A 50 -3.41 -2.84 5.68
C GLY A 50 -4.40 -2.83 4.51
N LEU A 51 -4.29 -3.73 3.53
CA LEU A 51 -5.36 -3.96 2.52
C LEU A 51 -6.66 -4.41 3.19
N LEU A 52 -6.57 -5.39 4.09
CA LEU A 52 -7.73 -5.84 4.87
C LEU A 52 -8.20 -4.78 5.88
N GLY A 53 -7.29 -3.93 6.35
CA GLY A 53 -7.52 -2.92 7.38
C GLY A 53 -8.05 -1.57 6.89
N GLY A 54 -8.18 -1.38 5.56
CA GLY A 54 -8.82 -0.19 5.02
C GLY A 54 -8.16 0.44 3.80
N ILE A 55 -7.03 -0.06 3.31
CA ILE A 55 -6.49 0.38 2.01
C ILE A 55 -7.31 -0.24 0.88
N ASN A 56 -7.67 0.56 -0.11
CA ASN A 56 -8.50 0.12 -1.24
C ASN A 56 -7.95 0.57 -2.61
N ALA A 57 -6.70 1.00 -2.67
CA ALA A 57 -5.99 1.28 -3.91
C ALA A 57 -4.49 1.07 -3.72
N VAL A 58 -3.79 0.70 -4.80
CA VAL A 58 -2.35 0.42 -4.77
C VAL A 58 -1.69 0.98 -6.03
N ILE A 59 -0.58 1.70 -5.88
CA ILE A 59 0.32 2.01 -7.01
C ILE A 59 1.18 0.78 -7.28
N VAL A 60 1.16 0.30 -8.52
CA VAL A 60 1.86 -0.91 -8.96
C VAL A 60 3.04 -0.57 -9.89
N GLY A 61 4.05 -1.45 -9.93
CA GLY A 61 5.27 -1.25 -10.72
C GLY A 61 6.28 -0.34 -10.02
N ASN A 62 7.15 0.32 -10.81
CA ASN A 62 8.13 1.24 -10.28
C ASN A 62 7.47 2.54 -9.78
N TYR A 63 8.04 3.12 -8.72
CA TYR A 63 7.62 4.43 -8.22
C TYR A 63 8.41 5.57 -8.85
N LEU A 64 7.98 6.81 -8.59
CA LEU A 64 8.61 8.02 -9.11
C LEU A 64 10.05 8.20 -8.63
N THR A 65 10.34 7.86 -7.37
CA THR A 65 11.64 8.12 -6.71
C THR A 65 12.28 6.88 -6.10
N THR A 66 11.59 5.75 -6.10
CA THR A 66 12.04 4.50 -5.49
C THR A 66 11.70 3.32 -6.39
N LEU A 67 12.51 2.26 -6.33
CA LEU A 67 12.16 1.01 -6.98
C LEU A 67 11.00 0.37 -6.24
N GLY A 68 9.99 -0.02 -6.99
CA GLY A 68 8.84 -0.76 -6.48
C GLY A 68 8.96 -2.24 -6.77
N ARG A 69 7.92 -2.99 -6.41
CA ARG A 69 7.80 -4.40 -6.77
C ARG A 69 7.15 -4.57 -8.15
N PRO A 70 7.39 -5.70 -8.84
CA PRO A 70 6.71 -6.00 -10.09
C PRO A 70 5.19 -5.93 -9.92
N ALA A 71 4.49 -5.30 -10.87
CA ALA A 71 3.04 -5.14 -10.79
C ALA A 71 2.29 -6.48 -10.68
N THR A 72 2.88 -7.57 -11.20
CA THR A 72 2.34 -8.93 -11.07
C THR A 72 2.22 -9.39 -9.63
N ALA A 73 3.15 -9.00 -8.74
CA ALA A 73 3.08 -9.36 -7.32
C ALA A 73 1.86 -8.72 -6.64
N ASP A 74 1.57 -7.46 -6.96
CA ASP A 74 0.37 -6.76 -6.49
C ASP A 74 -0.91 -7.41 -7.00
N LEU A 75 -0.96 -7.71 -8.30
CA LEU A 75 -2.13 -8.36 -8.90
C LEU A 75 -2.41 -9.72 -8.26
N ASN A 76 -1.37 -10.53 -8.05
CA ASN A 76 -1.49 -11.82 -7.39
C ASN A 76 -2.00 -11.68 -5.95
N LEU A 77 -1.49 -10.71 -5.19
CA LEU A 77 -1.97 -10.45 -3.83
C LEU A 77 -3.45 -10.05 -3.79
N LEU A 78 -3.89 -9.20 -4.72
CA LEU A 78 -5.30 -8.80 -4.80
C LEU A 78 -6.21 -9.99 -5.16
N VAL A 79 -5.77 -10.85 -6.07
CA VAL A 79 -6.47 -12.10 -6.42
C VAL A 79 -6.55 -13.01 -5.19
N GLU A 80 -5.44 -13.22 -4.49
CA GLU A 80 -5.39 -14.07 -3.30
C GLU A 80 -6.32 -13.57 -2.18
N LEU A 81 -6.46 -12.25 -2.05
CA LEU A 81 -7.35 -11.62 -1.09
C LEU A 81 -8.81 -11.51 -1.57
N ASN A 82 -9.13 -12.08 -2.75
CA ASN A 82 -10.44 -11.96 -3.40
C ASN A 82 -10.91 -10.49 -3.54
N MET A 83 -9.98 -9.58 -3.78
CA MET A 83 -10.27 -8.17 -3.98
C MET A 83 -10.56 -7.87 -5.46
N PRO A 84 -11.75 -7.34 -5.81
CA PRO A 84 -12.08 -7.05 -7.20
C PRO A 84 -11.23 -5.90 -7.74
N ILE A 85 -10.69 -6.09 -8.96
CA ILE A 85 -9.84 -5.11 -9.63
C ILE A 85 -10.68 -4.33 -10.64
N LYS A 86 -11.05 -3.10 -10.28
CA LYS A 86 -11.94 -2.23 -11.09
C LYS A 86 -11.46 -2.02 -12.53
N GLU A 87 -10.15 -1.90 -12.77
CA GLU A 87 -9.64 -1.66 -14.12
C GLU A 87 -9.72 -2.89 -15.03
N LEU A 88 -9.58 -4.12 -14.49
CA LEU A 88 -9.73 -5.35 -15.29
C LEU A 88 -11.20 -5.60 -15.67
N GLN A 89 -12.14 -5.13 -14.86
CA GLN A 89 -13.58 -5.25 -15.14
C GLN A 89 -14.06 -4.33 -16.27
N LYS A 90 -13.28 -3.34 -16.70
CA LYS A 90 -13.65 -2.46 -17.82
C LYS A 90 -13.33 -3.07 -19.18
N THR A 91 -12.43 -4.06 -19.21
CA THR A 91 -11.92 -4.70 -20.42
C THR A 91 -12.58 -6.07 -20.69
N LEU A 92 -13.42 -6.53 -19.76
CA LEU A 92 -14.31 -7.69 -19.89
C LEU A 92 -15.72 -7.20 -20.20
#